data_AF-A0A7J9LRB2-F1
#
_entry.id   AF-A0A7J9LRB2-F1
#
_cell.length_a   1.000
_cell.length_b   1.000
_cell.length_c   1.000
_cell.angle_alpha   90.00
_cell.angle_beta   90.00
_cell.angle_gamma   90.00
#
_symmetry.space_group_name_H-M   'P 1'
#
loop_
_entity.id
_entity.type
_entity.pdbx_description
1 polymer ?
#
loop_
_entity_poly.entity_id
_entity_poly.type
_entity_poly.pdbx_seq_one_letter_code
_entity_poly.pdbx_strand_id
1 'polypeptide(L)'
;METLISFGSFFSRLQGKGLEPISLDEAFEMFCQGIIQFGPFFDHVLGYWRASQEKSSKILFLQYEDLKEDINSHLKKLAMFLGVPFTEEEEKQGVVEEIAKICSFENMKDLEVNKKGEQTFGYP
;
A
#
# COMPACT_ATOMS: atom_id res chain seq x y z
N MET A 1 -11.47 -4.58 -6.08
CA MET A 1 -12.40 -5.06 -5.02
C MET A 1 -11.69 -5.18 -3.67
N GLU A 2 -10.47 -5.73 -3.62
CA GLU A 2 -9.67 -5.76 -2.37
C GLU A 2 -9.43 -4.37 -1.77
N THR A 3 -9.14 -3.36 -2.60
CA THR A 3 -8.99 -1.97 -2.16
C THR A 3 -10.23 -1.43 -1.43
N LEU A 4 -11.42 -1.73 -1.94
CA LEU A 4 -12.68 -1.31 -1.34
C LEU A 4 -12.91 -2.00 0.01
N ILE A 5 -12.71 -3.32 0.08
CA ILE A 5 -12.87 -4.10 1.30
C ILE A 5 -11.88 -3.63 2.37
N SER A 6 -10.63 -3.40 1.97
CA SER A 6 -9.59 -2.86 2.84
C SER A 6 -9.97 -1.46 3.36
N PHE A 7 -10.38 -0.56 2.47
CA PHE A 7 -10.82 0.80 2.83
C PHE A 7 -12.02 0.80 3.78
N GLY A 8 -13.06 0.02 3.48
CA GLY A 8 -14.24 -0.10 4.34
C GLY A 8 -13.91 -0.67 5.72
N SER A 9 -13.06 -1.70 5.76
CA SER A 9 -12.60 -2.31 7.03
C SER A 9 -11.75 -1.33 7.85
N PHE A 10 -10.89 -0.55 7.20
CA PHE A 10 -10.07 0.47 7.84
C PHE A 10 -10.92 1.61 8.39
N PHE A 11 -11.85 2.13 7.59
CA PHE A 11 -12.74 3.22 7.99
C PHE A 11 -13.69 2.81 9.12
N SER A 12 -14.16 1.55 9.12
CA SER A 12 -14.96 0.99 10.22
C SER A 12 -14.19 0.92 11.55
N ARG A 13 -12.87 0.71 11.51
CA ARG A 13 -12.01 0.76 12.72
C ARG A 13 -11.75 2.19 13.20
N LEU A 14 -11.79 3.17 12.30
CA LEU A 14 -11.59 4.59 12.61
C LEU A 14 -12.86 5.26 13.15
N GLN A 15 -14.04 4.84 12.68
CA GLN A 15 -15.30 5.30 13.24
C GLN A 15 -15.37 4.81 14.71
N GLY A 16 -15.25 5.76 15.64
CA GLY A 16 -15.44 5.48 17.06
C GLY A 16 -16.81 4.88 17.34
N LYS A 17 -16.98 4.28 18.53
CA LYS A 17 -18.23 3.68 18.99
C LYS A 17 -19.36 4.74 18.97
N GLY A 18 -20.17 4.81 17.91
CA GLY A 18 -21.27 5.77 17.84
C GLY A 18 -21.86 6.05 16.46
N LEU A 19 -21.18 5.69 15.37
CA LEU A 19 -21.74 5.76 14.02
C LEU A 19 -22.17 4.37 13.55
N GLU A 20 -23.32 4.29 12.86
CA GLU A 20 -23.72 3.03 12.23
C GLU A 20 -22.74 2.68 11.10
N PRO A 21 -22.27 1.42 11.03
CA PRO A 21 -21.40 1.00 9.93
C PRO A 21 -22.11 1.13 8.58
N ILE A 22 -21.43 1.74 7.62
CA ILE A 22 -21.87 1.75 6.22
C ILE A 22 -21.93 0.30 5.72
N SER A 23 -23.03 -0.07 5.06
CA SER A 23 -23.17 -1.41 4.48
C SER A 23 -22.17 -1.62 3.33
N LEU A 24 -21.81 -2.87 3.04
CA LEU A 24 -20.87 -3.15 1.94
C LEU A 24 -21.42 -2.68 0.58
N ASP A 25 -22.73 -2.82 0.37
CA ASP A 25 -23.40 -2.40 -0.87
C ASP A 25 -23.37 -0.88 -1.03
N GLU A 26 -23.63 -0.14 0.05
CA GLU A 26 -23.53 1.32 0.06
C GLU A 26 -22.08 1.80 -0.14
N ALA A 27 -21.11 1.16 0.52
CA ALA A 27 -19.70 1.45 0.32
C ALA A 27 -19.26 1.19 -1.13
N PHE A 28 -19.75 0.11 -1.75
CA PHE A 28 -19.49 -0.22 -3.15
C PHE A 28 -20.08 0.83 -4.10
N GLU A 29 -21.32 1.25 -3.88
CA GLU A 29 -21.96 2.29 -4.69
C GLU A 29 -21.22 3.62 -4.56
N MET A 30 -20.88 4.04 -3.34
CA MET A 30 -20.08 5.24 -3.09
C MET A 30 -18.72 5.17 -3.79
N PHE A 31 -18.05 4.02 -3.75
CA PHE A 31 -16.78 3.80 -4.46
C PHE A 31 -16.92 3.93 -5.98
N CYS A 32 -17.95 3.31 -6.55
CA CYS A 32 -18.25 3.40 -7.99
C CYS A 32 -18.58 4.83 -8.43
N GLN A 33 -19.26 5.60 -7.57
CA GLN A 33 -19.56 7.01 -7.80
C GLN A 33 -18.36 7.94 -7.52
N GLY A 34 -17.24 7.40 -7.02
CA GLY A 34 -16.04 8.18 -6.66
C GLY A 34 -16.19 8.98 -5.35
N ILE A 35 -17.25 8.75 -4.58
CA ILE A 35 -17.55 9.41 -3.30
C ILE A 35 -16.81 8.70 -2.17
N ILE A 36 -15.48 8.71 -2.24
CA ILE A 36 -14.57 8.16 -1.23
C ILE A 36 -13.47 9.18 -0.94
N GLN A 37 -12.80 9.04 0.21
CA GLN A 37 -11.61 9.87 0.47
C GLN A 37 -10.57 9.67 -0.62
N PHE A 38 -10.04 10.79 -1.15
CA PHE A 38 -9.08 10.82 -2.27
C PHE A 38 -9.60 10.21 -3.59
N GLY A 39 -10.92 10.06 -3.74
CA GLY A 39 -11.55 9.61 -5.00
C GLY A 39 -11.63 10.71 -6.08
N PRO A 40 -12.01 10.34 -7.32
CA PRO A 40 -12.38 8.99 -7.77
C PRO A 40 -11.18 8.05 -7.92
N PHE A 41 -11.32 6.80 -7.46
CA PHE A 41 -10.22 5.83 -7.42
C PHE A 41 -9.59 5.56 -8.81
N PHE A 42 -10.42 5.32 -9.82
CA PHE A 42 -9.94 5.00 -11.16
C PHE A 42 -9.19 6.16 -11.80
N ASP A 43 -9.68 7.40 -11.62
CA ASP A 43 -8.99 8.59 -12.13
C ASP A 43 -7.65 8.79 -11.45
N HIS A 44 -7.57 8.55 -10.13
CA HIS A 44 -6.32 8.58 -9.38
C HIS A 44 -5.31 7.56 -9.93
N VAL A 45 -5.70 6.29 -10.05
CA VAL A 45 -4.83 5.22 -10.55
C VAL A 45 -4.40 5.47 -12.00
N LEU A 46 -5.34 5.79 -12.89
CA LEU A 46 -5.05 6.06 -14.30
C LEU A 46 -4.19 7.31 -14.49
N GLY A 47 -4.40 8.34 -13.68
CA GLY A 47 -3.60 9.56 -13.70
C GLY A 47 -2.13 9.26 -13.40
N TYR A 48 -1.84 8.53 -12.31
CA TYR A 48 -0.48 8.15 -11.95
C TYR A 48 0.13 7.13 -12.92
N TRP A 49 -0.66 6.21 -13.45
CA TRP A 49 -0.18 5.28 -14.48
C TRP A 49 0.25 6.01 -15.74
N ARG A 50 -0.55 6.95 -16.26
CA ARG A 50 -0.16 7.78 -17.42
C ARG A 50 1.10 8.60 -17.11
N ALA A 51 1.15 9.22 -15.93
CA ALA A 51 2.30 9.99 -15.51
C ALA A 51 3.58 9.14 -15.39
N SER A 52 3.49 7.87 -14.97
CA SER A 52 4.64 6.97 -14.92
C SER A 52 5.15 6.58 -16.29
N GLN A 53 4.27 6.50 -17.30
CA GLN A 53 4.69 6.27 -18.68
C GLN A 53 5.48 7.46 -19.24
N GLU A 54 5.07 8.69 -18.92
CA GLU A 54 5.75 9.91 -19.38
C GLU A 54 7.03 10.22 -18.60
N LYS A 55 7.07 9.87 -17.31
CA LYS A 55 8.14 10.26 -16.37
C LYS A 55 8.67 9.04 -15.61
N SER A 56 9.02 8.00 -16.33
CA SER A 56 9.47 6.72 -15.76
C SER A 56 10.71 6.82 -14.87
N SER A 57 11.55 7.85 -15.03
CA SER A 57 12.69 8.13 -14.14
C SER A 57 12.31 8.85 -12.84
N LYS A 58 11.08 9.33 -12.72
CA LYS A 58 10.58 10.08 -11.55
C LYS A 58 9.42 9.40 -10.84
N ILE A 59 8.72 8.48 -11.51
CA ILE A 59 7.56 7.78 -10.97
C ILE A 59 7.71 6.30 -11.24
N LEU A 60 7.85 5.52 -10.16
CA LEU A 60 7.78 4.08 -10.18
C LEU A 60 6.35 3.65 -9.88
N PHE A 61 5.68 3.07 -10.87
CA PHE A 61 4.34 2.50 -10.70
C PHE A 61 4.43 1.01 -10.34
N LEU A 62 3.78 0.62 -9.25
CA LEU A 62 3.77 -0.75 -8.71
C LEU A 62 2.33 -1.20 -8.50
N GLN A 63 2.07 -2.49 -8.70
CA GLN A 63 0.80 -3.14 -8.38
C GLN A 63 0.99 -4.05 -7.16
N TYR A 64 -0.01 -4.09 -6.29
CA TYR A 64 0.10 -4.79 -5.02
C TYR A 64 0.17 -6.31 -5.20
N GLU A 65 -0.54 -6.83 -6.19
CA GLU A 65 -0.59 -8.23 -6.55
C GLU A 65 0.76 -8.71 -7.10
N ASP A 66 1.39 -7.93 -7.97
CA ASP A 66 2.75 -8.21 -8.48
C ASP A 66 3.79 -8.22 -7.33
N LEU A 67 3.65 -7.32 -6.35
CA LEU A 67 4.50 -7.29 -5.15
C LEU A 67 4.34 -8.55 -4.30
N LYS A 68 3.11 -9.06 -4.19
CA LYS A 68 2.83 -10.31 -3.46
C LYS A 68 3.38 -11.54 -4.17
N GLU A 69 3.38 -11.53 -5.50
CA GLU A 69 3.85 -12.66 -6.30
C GLU A 69 5.38 -12.78 -6.27
N ASP A 70 6.10 -11.67 -6.42
CA ASP A 70 7.57 -11.66 -6.38
C ASP A 70 8.11 -10.38 -5.71
N ILE A 71 8.17 -10.40 -4.39
CA ILE A 71 8.64 -9.24 -3.62
C ILE A 71 10.12 -8.94 -3.85
N ASN A 72 10.96 -9.96 -4.09
CA ASN A 72 12.40 -9.79 -4.20
C ASN A 72 12.77 -9.06 -5.49
N SER A 73 12.18 -9.45 -6.63
CA SER A 73 12.40 -8.75 -7.90
C SER A 73 11.91 -7.30 -7.85
N HIS A 74 10.78 -7.05 -7.19
CA HIS A 74 10.27 -5.69 -7.03
C HIS A 74 11.10 -4.84 -6.07
N LEU A 75 11.67 -5.42 -5.01
CA LEU A 75 12.62 -4.73 -4.14
C LEU A 75 13.88 -4.33 -4.91
N LYS A 76 14.43 -5.22 -5.74
CA LYS A 76 15.56 -4.88 -6.62
C LYS A 76 15.21 -3.76 -7.59
N LYS A 77 14.00 -3.82 -8.20
CA LYS A 77 13.48 -2.74 -9.06
C LYS A 77 13.37 -1.40 -8.33
N LEU A 78 12.87 -1.41 -7.08
CA LEU A 78 12.78 -0.22 -6.24
C LEU A 78 14.16 0.34 -5.90
N ALA A 79 15.10 -0.52 -5.52
CA ALA A 79 16.47 -0.13 -5.19
C ALA A 79 17.18 0.52 -6.40
N MET A 80 17.04 -0.06 -7.60
CA MET A 80 17.52 0.56 -8.84
C MET A 80 16.87 1.93 -9.09
N PHE A 81 15.55 2.04 -8.91
CA PHE A 81 14.82 3.28 -9.13
C PHE A 81 15.25 4.40 -8.16
N LEU A 82 15.58 4.04 -6.91
CA LEU A 82 16.10 4.97 -5.91
C LEU A 82 17.59 5.32 -6.09
N GLY A 83 18.27 4.71 -7.08
CA GLY A 83 19.70 4.94 -7.33
C GLY A 83 20.63 4.22 -6.35
N VAL A 84 20.12 3.21 -5.65
CA VAL A 84 20.86 2.40 -4.66
C VAL A 84 20.70 0.90 -4.97
N PRO A 85 21.10 0.43 -6.17
CA PRO A 85 20.96 -0.97 -6.53
C PRO A 85 21.74 -1.87 -5.57
N PHE A 86 21.20 -3.06 -5.29
CA PHE A 86 21.91 -4.08 -4.54
C PHE A 86 23.16 -4.53 -5.30
N THR A 87 24.22 -4.79 -4.57
CA THR A 87 25.43 -5.42 -5.08
C THR A 87 25.26 -6.93 -5.18
N GLU A 88 26.05 -7.59 -6.03
CA GLU A 88 26.04 -9.06 -6.10
C GLU A 88 26.35 -9.73 -4.76
N GLU A 89 27.16 -9.08 -3.92
CA GLU A 89 27.50 -9.61 -2.60
C GLU A 89 26.30 -9.51 -1.65
N GLU A 90 25.58 -8.38 -1.61
CA GLU A 90 24.35 -8.25 -0.83
C GLU A 90 23.27 -9.24 -1.26
N GLU A 91 23.14 -9.48 -2.57
CA GLU A 91 22.23 -10.51 -3.08
C GLU A 91 22.65 -11.92 -2.65
N LYS A 92 23.94 -12.26 -2.74
CA LYS A 92 24.46 -13.57 -2.28
C LYS A 92 24.31 -13.76 -0.78
N GLN A 93 24.42 -12.68 -0.01
CA GLN A 93 24.23 -12.67 1.44
C GLN A 93 22.76 -12.73 1.87
N GLY A 94 21.82 -12.60 0.92
CA GLY A 94 20.39 -12.68 1.21
C GLY A 94 19.79 -11.39 1.79
N VAL A 95 20.41 -10.24 1.55
CA VAL A 95 19.96 -8.94 2.09
C VAL A 95 18.57 -8.58 1.56
N VAL A 96 18.26 -8.93 0.32
CA VAL A 96 16.95 -8.67 -0.30
C VAL A 96 15.86 -9.46 0.44
N GLU A 97 16.10 -10.74 0.69
CA GLU A 97 15.22 -11.63 1.43
C GLU A 97 15.05 -11.19 2.89
N GLU A 98 16.12 -10.69 3.52
CA GLU A 98 16.08 -10.17 4.88
C GLU A 98 15.18 -8.93 4.98
N ILE A 99 15.33 -7.97 4.05
CA ILE A 99 14.47 -6.78 3.98
C ILE A 99 13.01 -7.20 3.74
N ALA A 100 12.76 -8.10 2.79
CA ALA A 100 11.41 -8.60 2.51
C ALA A 100 10.78 -9.23 3.76
N LYS A 101 11.55 -10.00 4.53
CA LYS A 101 11.12 -10.63 5.78
C LYS A 101 10.80 -9.61 6.87
N ILE A 102 11.67 -8.63 7.10
CA ILE A 102 11.46 -7.58 8.10
C ILE A 102 10.23 -6.73 7.75
N CYS A 103 10.02 -6.43 6.47
CA CYS A 103 8.90 -5.65 5.97
C CYS A 103 7.63 -6.47 5.71
N SER A 104 7.64 -7.78 5.96
CA SER A 104 6.49 -8.65 5.74
C SER A 104 5.29 -8.23 6.61
N PHE A 105 4.08 -8.50 6.11
CA PHE A 105 2.86 -8.16 6.84
C PHE A 105 2.82 -8.87 8.20
N GLU A 106 3.23 -10.13 8.25
CA GLU A 106 3.30 -10.95 9.45
C GLU A 106 4.23 -10.32 10.49
N ASN A 107 5.46 -9.97 10.08
CA ASN A 107 6.42 -9.35 11.00
C ASN A 107 5.92 -7.99 11.49
N MET A 108 5.46 -7.13 10.57
CA MET A 108 5.03 -5.77 10.90
C MET A 108 3.78 -5.74 11.78
N LYS A 109 2.79 -6.62 11.52
CA LYS A 109 1.57 -6.72 12.32
C LYS A 109 1.86 -7.10 13.78
N ASP A 110 2.92 -7.88 14.01
CA ASP A 110 3.24 -8.41 15.32
C ASP A 110 4.12 -7.51 16.19
N LEU A 111 4.67 -6.42 15.63
CA LEU A 111 5.45 -5.44 16.39
C LEU A 111 4.61 -4.75 17.48
N GLU A 112 5.16 -4.66 18.69
CA GLU A 112 4.48 -4.06 19.86
C GLU A 112 3.97 -2.63 19.58
N VAL A 113 4.72 -1.84 18.81
CA VAL A 113 4.34 -0.48 18.42
C VAL A 113 3.05 -0.43 17.58
N ASN A 114 2.78 -1.47 16.78
CA ASN A 114 1.60 -1.56 15.92
C ASN A 114 0.39 -2.19 16.65
N LYS A 115 0.61 -2.83 17.81
CA LYS A 115 -0.44 -3.38 18.68
C LYS A 115 -0.97 -2.37 19.69
N LYS A 116 -0.08 -1.52 20.20
CA LYS A 116 -0.38 -0.56 21.29
C LYS A 116 -0.47 0.89 20.82
N GLY A 117 -0.08 1.18 19.58
CA GLY A 117 -0.15 2.53 19.02
C GLY A 117 -1.60 3.00 18.88
N GLU A 118 -1.87 4.23 19.31
CA GLU A 118 -3.10 4.93 18.98
C GLU A 118 -2.95 5.54 17.59
N GLN A 119 -3.92 5.31 16.69
CA GLN A 119 -3.93 6.00 15.40
C GLN A 119 -4.34 7.45 15.61
N THR A 120 -3.36 8.33 15.82
CA THR A 120 -3.53 9.75 15.59
C THR A 120 -3.53 9.95 14.07
N PHE A 121 -4.70 10.23 13.47
CA PHE A 121 -4.70 11.02 12.23
C PHE A 121 -3.82 12.23 12.56
N GLY A 122 -2.69 12.40 11.88
CA GLY A 122 -1.60 13.32 12.25
C GLY A 122 -1.99 14.81 12.32
N TYR A 123 -2.94 15.13 13.19
CA TYR A 123 -3.12 16.42 13.80
C TYR A 123 -2.13 16.49 14.95
N PRO A 124 -1.37 17.60 15.05
CA PRO A 124 -0.44 17.82 16.16
C PRO A 124 -1.14 17.75 17.52
#